data_AF-J4CC75-F1
#
_entry.id   AF-J4CC75-F1
#
_cell.length_a   1.000
_cell.length_b   1.000
_cell.length_c   1.000
_cell.angle_alpha   90.00
_cell.angle_beta   90.00
_cell.angle_gamma   90.00
#
_symmetry.space_group_name_H-M   'P 1'
#
loop_
_entity.id
_entity.type
_entity.pdbx_description
1 polymer ?
#
loop_
_entity_poly.entity_id
_entity_poly.type
_entity_poly.pdbx_seq_one_letter_code
_entity_poly.pdbx_strand_id
1 'polypeptide(L)'
;MEGYVTNLTSELLDRTNKYLTEADLSSFILPLPFTDDSILNEKQLLSKLICNCSHLSKKQLYSVIQRLSTTINLRNSTSPGSRLPKGTKKLNEVDYQNYSSSYDITFTLNKNHIAERRTEQTFRSSRLSEQSKNEVDSLAEMHTGDEIGNKLIELIKNISDPGIVGFIMIISCKKANKAKSYDSNEVQYIPFAGGIVELLDPEEHCLKAVWCDPNLPSKVQSDFCKILILRLLGHAFDYCYPGTNNPQRFKHISVLNVCGILFPKSVYGFIINSLKFGKHFETGYSGGSHEDSATNPCKCLKLFGSSDAHLFWGISESRLRGTYCSIKSQIPLSPSYELVKAVRLLCN
;
A
#
# COMPACT_ATOMS: atom_id res chain seq x y z
N MET A 1 33.94 22.65 6.23
CA MET A 1 32.69 22.21 5.57
C MET A 1 31.96 21.34 6.57
N GLU A 2 31.19 21.95 7.45
CA GLU A 2 30.27 21.23 8.34
C GLU A 2 29.10 20.76 7.47
N GLY A 3 29.10 19.48 7.14
CA GLY A 3 28.01 18.88 6.37
C GLY A 3 26.75 18.88 7.22
N TYR A 4 25.74 19.63 6.79
CA TYR A 4 24.37 19.49 7.28
C TYR A 4 23.99 18.01 7.16
N VAL A 5 23.96 17.28 8.27
CA VAL A 5 23.30 15.98 8.34
C VAL A 5 21.81 16.29 8.27
N THR A 6 21.27 16.40 7.06
CA THR A 6 19.83 16.58 6.85
C THR A 6 19.11 15.41 7.50
N ASN A 7 18.17 15.67 8.39
CA ASN A 7 17.32 14.61 8.95
C ASN A 7 16.60 13.89 7.78
N LEU A 8 16.73 12.56 7.67
CA LEU A 8 16.18 11.79 6.54
C LEU A 8 14.68 12.03 6.44
N THR A 9 13.98 12.00 7.57
CA THR A 9 12.55 12.28 7.67
C THR A 9 12.19 13.63 7.04
N SER A 10 12.86 14.72 7.45
CA SER A 10 12.63 16.05 6.86
C SER A 10 12.85 16.03 5.35
N GLU A 11 13.95 15.41 4.90
CA GLU A 11 14.29 15.38 3.48
C GLU A 11 13.27 14.60 2.63
N LEU A 12 12.78 13.46 3.13
CA LEU A 12 11.72 12.68 2.49
C LEU A 12 10.41 13.47 2.46
N LEU A 13 10.02 14.07 3.59
CA LEU A 13 8.78 14.81 3.70
C LEU A 13 8.79 16.08 2.85
N ASP A 14 9.87 16.85 2.82
CA ASP A 14 10.00 18.08 2.03
C ASP A 14 9.94 17.79 0.54
N ARG A 15 10.72 16.79 0.08
CA ARG A 15 10.73 16.42 -1.34
C ARG A 15 9.37 15.96 -1.81
N THR A 16 8.72 15.09 -1.05
CA THR A 16 7.42 14.54 -1.41
C THR A 16 6.32 15.60 -1.29
N ASN A 17 6.39 16.51 -0.31
CA ASN A 17 5.43 17.60 -0.16
C ASN A 17 5.48 18.57 -1.35
N LYS A 18 6.68 18.91 -1.84
CA LYS A 18 6.83 19.74 -3.05
C LYS A 18 6.14 19.09 -4.25
N TYR A 19 6.41 17.81 -4.49
CA TYR A 19 5.79 17.06 -5.59
C TYR A 19 4.25 17.04 -5.48
N LEU A 20 3.71 16.74 -4.29
CA LEU A 20 2.27 16.68 -4.07
C LEU A 20 1.60 18.04 -4.24
N THR A 21 2.24 19.11 -3.77
CA THR A 21 1.74 20.48 -3.95
C THR A 21 1.66 20.87 -5.42
N GLU A 22 2.70 20.56 -6.22
CA GLU A 22 2.69 20.79 -7.67
C GLU A 22 1.63 19.95 -8.40
N ALA A 23 1.21 18.82 -7.81
CA ALA A 23 0.16 17.95 -8.35
C ALA A 23 -1.25 18.33 -7.88
N ASP A 24 -1.40 19.37 -7.06
CA ASP A 24 -2.65 19.75 -6.37
C ASP A 24 -3.23 18.60 -5.51
N LEU A 25 -2.34 17.89 -4.83
CA LEU A 25 -2.66 16.80 -3.91
C LEU A 25 -2.31 17.21 -2.47
N SER A 26 -3.16 16.79 -1.54
CA SER A 26 -2.97 16.97 -0.10
C SER A 26 -2.74 15.62 0.58
N SER A 27 -1.92 15.59 1.63
CA SER A 27 -1.57 14.39 2.40
C SER A 27 -2.03 14.55 3.85
N PHE A 28 -2.75 13.56 4.36
CA PHE A 28 -3.35 13.51 5.69
C PHE A 28 -2.82 12.28 6.44
N ILE A 29 -2.60 12.43 7.74
CA ILE A 29 -2.22 11.35 8.65
C ILE A 29 -3.33 11.23 9.69
N LEU A 30 -3.92 10.04 9.77
CA LEU A 30 -5.05 9.72 10.63
C LEU A 30 -4.61 8.62 11.59
N PRO A 31 -4.64 8.84 12.91
CA PRO A 31 -4.18 7.84 13.87
C PRO A 31 -5.06 6.59 13.84
N LEU A 32 -4.47 5.43 14.15
CA LEU A 32 -5.18 4.21 14.53
C LEU A 32 -5.43 4.21 16.05
N PRO A 33 -6.56 3.67 16.53
CA PRO A 33 -7.67 3.12 15.74
C PRO A 33 -8.39 4.19 14.94
N PHE A 34 -8.76 3.83 13.71
CA PHE A 34 -9.52 4.66 12.79
C PHE A 34 -10.99 4.25 12.80
N THR A 35 -11.87 5.19 13.11
CA THR A 35 -13.32 4.95 13.29
C THR A 35 -14.21 5.85 12.43
N ASP A 36 -13.63 6.68 11.55
CA ASP A 36 -14.39 7.63 10.75
C ASP A 36 -14.74 7.07 9.36
N ASP A 37 -15.89 6.39 9.29
CA ASP A 37 -16.43 5.81 8.06
C ASP A 37 -16.80 6.85 6.98
N SER A 38 -16.91 8.14 7.33
CA SER A 38 -17.20 9.20 6.36
C SER A 38 -16.01 9.49 5.44
N ILE A 39 -14.79 9.25 5.93
CA ILE A 39 -13.55 9.47 5.19
C ILE A 39 -13.14 8.21 4.43
N LEU A 40 -13.16 7.04 5.10
CA LEU A 40 -12.74 5.77 4.51
C LEU A 40 -13.38 4.59 5.23
N ASN A 41 -14.47 4.06 4.69
CA ASN A 41 -15.09 2.86 5.26
C ASN A 41 -14.39 1.56 4.83
N GLU A 42 -14.64 0.48 5.58
CA GLU A 42 -14.07 -0.85 5.34
C GLU A 42 -14.21 -1.31 3.88
N LYS A 43 -15.38 -1.09 3.26
CA LYS A 43 -15.68 -1.52 1.88
C LYS A 43 -14.85 -0.76 0.85
N GLN A 44 -14.72 0.55 1.02
CA GLN A 44 -13.92 1.40 0.15
C GLN A 44 -12.43 1.05 0.25
N LEU A 45 -11.93 0.85 1.46
CA LEU A 45 -10.54 0.42 1.67
C LEU A 45 -10.29 -0.95 1.04
N LEU A 46 -11.15 -1.93 1.31
CA LEU A 46 -11.02 -3.27 0.73
C LEU A 46 -11.03 -3.24 -0.80
N SER A 47 -11.94 -2.45 -1.41
CA SER A 47 -11.95 -2.25 -2.87
C SER A 47 -10.64 -1.66 -3.37
N LYS A 48 -10.11 -0.63 -2.71
CA LYS A 48 -8.83 0.01 -3.09
C LYS A 48 -7.67 -0.98 -3.01
N LEU A 49 -7.61 -1.83 -1.97
CA LEU A 49 -6.56 -2.83 -1.80
C LEU A 49 -6.63 -3.90 -2.90
N ILE A 50 -7.81 -4.47 -3.14
CA ILE A 50 -7.98 -5.53 -4.15
C ILE A 50 -7.65 -5.03 -5.56
N CYS A 51 -8.03 -3.80 -5.90
CA CYS A 51 -7.74 -3.22 -7.21
C CYS A 51 -6.23 -3.01 -7.48
N ASN A 52 -5.38 -3.03 -6.46
CA ASN A 52 -3.93 -2.87 -6.58
C ASN A 52 -3.14 -4.20 -6.54
N CYS A 53 -3.83 -5.34 -6.34
CA CYS A 53 -3.25 -6.68 -6.18
C CYS A 53 -2.68 -7.29 -7.47
N SER A 54 -1.72 -6.61 -8.08
CA SER A 54 -1.17 -6.93 -9.40
C SER A 54 -0.24 -8.16 -9.44
N HIS A 55 0.15 -8.70 -8.28
CA HIS A 55 0.98 -9.91 -8.19
C HIS A 55 0.19 -11.20 -8.05
N LEU A 56 -1.12 -11.12 -7.81
CA LEU A 56 -1.93 -12.31 -7.59
C LEU A 56 -2.28 -12.99 -8.91
N SER A 57 -2.05 -14.31 -8.98
CA SER A 57 -2.61 -15.12 -10.05
C SER A 57 -4.14 -15.06 -10.04
N LYS A 58 -4.78 -15.32 -11.19
CA LYS A 58 -6.25 -15.39 -11.27
C LYS A 58 -6.85 -16.36 -10.24
N LYS A 59 -6.17 -17.49 -10.01
CA LYS A 59 -6.59 -18.49 -9.02
C LYS A 59 -6.54 -17.93 -7.60
N GLN A 60 -5.45 -17.28 -7.23
CA GLN A 60 -5.32 -16.64 -5.91
C GLN A 60 -6.36 -15.54 -5.72
N LEU A 61 -6.54 -14.66 -6.71
CA LEU A 61 -7.52 -13.58 -6.63
C LEU A 61 -8.94 -14.13 -6.46
N TYR A 62 -9.30 -15.20 -7.18
CA TYR A 62 -10.60 -15.85 -7.01
C TYR A 62 -10.78 -16.38 -5.58
N SER A 63 -9.80 -17.10 -5.05
CA SER A 63 -9.83 -17.59 -3.66
C SER A 63 -9.93 -16.46 -2.64
N VAL A 64 -9.18 -15.36 -2.82
CA VAL A 64 -9.28 -14.16 -1.98
C VAL A 64 -10.70 -13.60 -1.98
N ILE A 65 -11.30 -13.41 -3.16
CA ILE A 65 -12.67 -12.88 -3.30
C ILE A 65 -13.68 -13.84 -2.65
N GLN A 66 -13.56 -15.15 -2.86
CA GLN A 66 -14.43 -16.14 -2.24
C GLN A 66 -14.33 -16.12 -0.72
N ARG A 67 -13.11 -16.00 -0.19
CA ARG A 67 -12.85 -15.94 1.26
C ARG A 67 -13.45 -14.69 1.90
N LEU A 68 -13.28 -13.54 1.25
CA LEU A 68 -13.88 -12.28 1.67
C LEU A 68 -15.41 -12.36 1.66
N SER A 69 -15.99 -12.89 0.58
CA SER A 69 -17.44 -13.03 0.42
C SER A 69 -18.05 -13.93 1.51
N THR A 70 -17.41 -15.06 1.80
CA THR A 70 -17.84 -15.98 2.86
C THR A 70 -17.86 -15.29 4.22
N THR A 71 -16.83 -14.51 4.52
CA THR A 71 -16.69 -13.82 5.81
C THR A 71 -17.70 -12.69 5.97
N ILE A 72 -17.95 -11.93 4.90
CA ILE A 72 -18.95 -10.84 4.90
C ILE A 72 -20.37 -11.41 5.09
N ASN A 73 -20.69 -12.52 4.41
CA ASN A 73 -22.00 -13.18 4.55
C ASN A 73 -22.22 -13.76 5.94
N LEU A 74 -21.16 -14.26 6.60
CA LEU A 74 -21.21 -14.72 7.99
C LEU A 74 -21.47 -13.57 8.97
N ARG A 75 -20.88 -12.38 8.77
CA ARG A 75 -21.17 -11.18 9.59
C ARG A 75 -22.64 -10.75 9.49
N ASN A 76 -23.20 -10.76 8.28
CA ASN A 76 -24.59 -10.35 8.05
C ASN A 76 -25.62 -11.33 8.61
N SER A 77 -25.26 -12.61 8.76
CA SER A 77 -26.16 -13.65 9.32
C SER A 77 -26.08 -13.79 10.84
N THR A 78 -25.07 -13.22 11.48
CA THR A 78 -24.84 -13.31 12.94
C THR A 78 -25.26 -12.08 13.73
N SER A 79 -25.87 -11.07 13.08
CA SER A 79 -26.41 -9.89 13.76
C SER A 79 -27.73 -10.23 14.48
N PRO A 80 -27.79 -10.34 15.82
CA PRO A 80 -29.01 -10.62 16.55
C PRO A 80 -29.65 -9.27 16.92
N GLY A 81 -30.64 -8.84 16.14
CA GLY A 81 -31.48 -7.71 16.56
C GLY A 81 -31.64 -6.59 15.53
N SER A 82 -32.23 -6.89 14.38
CA SER A 82 -33.14 -5.94 13.76
C SER A 82 -34.34 -6.70 13.19
N ARG A 83 -35.52 -6.45 13.76
CA ARG A 83 -36.78 -6.90 13.19
C ARG A 83 -36.96 -6.13 11.88
N LEU A 84 -36.59 -6.75 10.76
CA LEU A 84 -36.98 -6.26 9.44
C LEU A 84 -38.50 -6.43 9.28
N PRO A 85 -39.23 -5.39 8.80
CA PRO A 85 -40.62 -5.54 8.42
C PRO A 85 -40.70 -6.53 7.25
N LYS A 86 -41.70 -7.42 7.30
CA LYS A 86 -42.04 -8.36 6.22
C LYS A 86 -42.24 -7.58 4.92
N GLY A 87 -41.23 -7.64 4.06
CA GLY A 87 -41.16 -6.97 2.77
C GLY A 87 -39.89 -7.39 2.06
N THR A 88 -39.78 -8.68 1.78
CA THR A 88 -38.72 -9.28 0.97
C THR A 88 -38.62 -8.57 -0.39
N LYS A 89 -37.68 -7.64 -0.51
CA LYS A 89 -36.98 -7.39 -1.76
C LYS A 89 -35.67 -8.16 -1.67
N LYS A 90 -35.54 -9.17 -2.54
CA LYS A 90 -34.27 -9.83 -2.86
C LYS A 90 -33.18 -8.76 -2.93
N LEU A 91 -32.09 -8.90 -2.18
CA LEU A 91 -30.85 -8.22 -2.51
C LEU A 91 -30.49 -8.71 -3.92
N ASN A 92 -30.73 -7.86 -4.91
CA ASN A 92 -30.74 -8.21 -6.32
C ASN A 92 -29.31 -8.49 -6.82
N GLU A 93 -29.19 -9.38 -7.81
CA GLU A 93 -28.03 -9.65 -8.69
C GLU A 93 -27.31 -8.39 -9.24
N VAL A 94 -27.92 -7.21 -9.09
CA VAL A 94 -27.43 -5.90 -9.52
C VAL A 94 -26.14 -5.47 -8.77
N ASP A 95 -25.97 -5.83 -7.50
CA ASP A 95 -24.73 -5.47 -6.76
C ASP A 95 -23.53 -6.35 -7.12
N TYR A 96 -23.77 -7.61 -7.49
CA TYR A 96 -22.73 -8.50 -8.03
C TYR A 96 -22.33 -8.09 -9.45
N GLN A 97 -23.28 -7.64 -10.27
CA GLN A 97 -22.96 -7.08 -11.59
C GLN A 97 -22.16 -5.78 -11.50
N ASN A 98 -22.33 -4.93 -10.48
CA ASN A 98 -21.50 -3.73 -10.27
C ASN A 98 -20.05 -4.07 -9.85
N TYR A 99 -19.86 -5.13 -9.05
CA TYR A 99 -18.53 -5.67 -8.73
C TYR A 99 -17.88 -6.36 -9.94
N SER A 100 -18.65 -7.12 -10.72
CA SER A 100 -18.21 -7.78 -11.95
C SER A 100 -17.92 -6.80 -13.09
N SER A 101 -18.65 -5.69 -13.20
CA SER A 101 -18.40 -4.67 -14.22
C SER A 101 -17.23 -3.77 -13.88
N SER A 102 -16.96 -3.52 -12.59
CA SER A 102 -15.68 -2.94 -12.14
C SER A 102 -14.51 -3.86 -12.48
N TYR A 103 -14.68 -5.18 -12.29
CA TYR A 103 -13.72 -6.22 -12.70
C TYR A 103 -13.52 -6.30 -14.23
N ASP A 104 -14.59 -6.23 -15.02
CA ASP A 104 -14.51 -6.24 -16.49
C ASP A 104 -13.84 -4.98 -17.04
N ILE A 105 -14.03 -3.81 -16.41
CA ILE A 105 -13.33 -2.58 -16.79
C ILE A 105 -11.83 -2.69 -16.49
N THR A 106 -11.44 -3.14 -15.28
CA THR A 106 -10.02 -3.30 -14.92
C THR A 106 -9.34 -4.41 -15.72
N PHE A 107 -10.04 -5.52 -15.99
CA PHE A 107 -9.53 -6.63 -16.81
C PHE A 107 -9.38 -6.23 -18.29
N THR A 108 -10.32 -5.46 -18.84
CA THR A 108 -10.28 -4.99 -20.24
C THR A 108 -9.22 -3.90 -20.44
N LEU A 109 -9.04 -2.99 -19.46
CA LEU A 109 -7.96 -2.00 -19.47
C LEU A 109 -6.56 -2.66 -19.40
N ASN A 110 -6.40 -3.71 -18.59
CA ASN A 110 -5.14 -4.47 -18.53
C ASN A 110 -4.89 -5.27 -19.82
N LYS A 111 -5.93 -5.78 -20.48
CA LYS A 111 -5.82 -6.52 -21.75
C LYS A 111 -5.40 -5.62 -22.91
N ASN A 112 -5.88 -4.38 -22.95
CA ASN A 112 -5.47 -3.39 -23.96
C ASN A 112 -4.02 -2.94 -23.77
N HIS A 113 -3.55 -2.81 -22.53
CA HIS A 113 -2.14 -2.51 -22.23
C HIS A 113 -1.15 -3.67 -22.50
N ILE A 114 -1.62 -4.91 -22.56
CA ILE A 114 -0.79 -6.07 -22.98
C ILE A 114 -0.72 -6.16 -24.51
N ALA A 115 -1.78 -5.77 -25.22
CA ALA A 115 -1.81 -5.77 -26.68
C ALA A 115 -0.87 -4.70 -27.29
N GLU A 116 -0.74 -3.53 -26.66
CA GLU A 116 0.18 -2.47 -27.09
C GLU A 116 1.68 -2.82 -26.90
N ARG A 117 2.02 -3.86 -26.13
CA ARG A 117 3.42 -4.30 -25.91
C ARG A 117 4.03 -5.08 -27.09
N ARG A 118 3.27 -5.41 -28.13
CA ARG A 118 3.79 -6.24 -29.23
C ARG A 118 4.37 -5.47 -30.41
N THR A 119 4.29 -4.14 -30.44
CA THR A 119 4.65 -3.43 -31.68
C THR A 119 5.79 -2.43 -31.59
N GLU A 120 6.30 -2.03 -30.42
CA GLU A 120 7.38 -1.04 -30.39
C GLU A 120 8.48 -1.31 -29.35
N GLN A 121 9.69 -1.46 -29.89
CA GLN A 121 11.01 -1.18 -29.32
C GLN A 121 11.85 -2.29 -28.64
N THR A 122 12.62 -2.94 -29.52
CA THR A 122 14.11 -3.05 -29.47
C THR A 122 14.79 -3.50 -28.17
N PHE A 123 15.00 -4.81 -28.10
CA PHE A 123 16.25 -5.52 -27.76
C PHE A 123 17.42 -4.65 -27.23
N ARG A 124 17.58 -4.60 -25.89
CA ARG A 124 18.87 -4.74 -25.16
C ARG A 124 18.77 -4.46 -23.65
N SER A 125 17.63 -4.01 -23.11
CA SER A 125 17.40 -3.75 -21.67
C SER A 125 16.56 -4.83 -20.94
N SER A 126 16.31 -5.98 -21.58
CA SER A 126 15.28 -6.95 -21.12
C SER A 126 15.73 -7.89 -20.01
N ARG A 127 17.00 -8.31 -19.93
CA ARG A 127 17.39 -9.43 -19.04
C ARG A 127 17.32 -9.13 -17.53
N LEU A 128 17.73 -7.94 -17.09
CA LEU A 128 17.69 -7.56 -15.66
C LEU A 128 16.28 -7.18 -15.18
N SER A 129 15.44 -6.62 -16.08
CA SER A 129 14.04 -6.28 -15.77
C SER A 129 13.12 -7.50 -15.80
N GLU A 130 13.45 -8.54 -16.58
CA GLU A 130 12.76 -9.82 -16.57
C GLU A 130 13.10 -10.66 -15.33
N GLN A 131 14.37 -10.70 -14.89
CA GLN A 131 14.76 -11.40 -13.66
C GLN A 131 14.08 -10.83 -12.40
N SER A 132 14.03 -9.50 -12.26
CA SER A 132 13.35 -8.84 -11.14
C SER A 132 11.82 -8.98 -11.20
N LYS A 133 11.21 -9.03 -12.38
CA LYS A 133 9.77 -9.35 -12.52
C LYS A 133 9.46 -10.77 -12.10
N ASN A 134 10.29 -11.73 -12.52
CA ASN A 134 10.13 -13.15 -12.18
C ASN A 134 10.30 -13.38 -10.67
N GLU A 135 11.22 -12.66 -10.03
CA GLU A 135 11.43 -12.77 -8.58
C GLU A 135 10.20 -12.34 -7.79
N VAL A 136 9.63 -11.15 -8.04
CA VAL A 136 8.46 -10.69 -7.29
C VAL A 136 7.21 -11.55 -7.55
N ASP A 137 7.03 -12.04 -8.78
CA ASP A 137 5.91 -12.92 -9.09
C ASP A 137 6.06 -14.28 -8.36
N SER A 138 7.28 -14.81 -8.21
CA SER A 138 7.53 -16.00 -7.37
C SER A 138 7.30 -15.79 -5.87
N LEU A 139 7.45 -14.56 -5.37
CA LEU A 139 7.15 -14.22 -3.97
C LEU A 139 5.64 -14.32 -3.67
N ALA A 140 4.79 -14.07 -4.67
CA ALA A 140 3.35 -14.21 -4.52
C ALA A 140 2.92 -15.68 -4.44
N GLU A 141 3.65 -16.59 -5.09
CA GLU A 141 3.38 -18.02 -5.07
C GLU A 141 3.65 -18.67 -3.71
N MET A 142 4.36 -17.98 -2.81
CA MET A 142 4.57 -18.43 -1.43
C MET A 142 3.30 -18.43 -0.57
N HIS A 143 2.23 -17.76 -1.02
CA HIS A 143 0.99 -17.61 -0.26
C HIS A 143 -0.21 -18.14 -1.03
N THR A 144 -1.05 -18.89 -0.33
CA THR A 144 -2.36 -19.31 -0.83
C THR A 144 -3.32 -18.12 -0.86
N GLY A 145 -4.33 -18.18 -1.74
CA GLY A 145 -5.36 -17.14 -1.78
C GLY A 145 -6.15 -17.03 -0.47
N ASP A 146 -6.28 -18.11 0.29
CA ASP A 146 -6.96 -18.09 1.60
C ASP A 146 -6.15 -17.37 2.66
N GLU A 147 -4.83 -17.59 2.72
CA GLU A 147 -3.93 -16.84 3.63
C GLU A 147 -3.98 -15.35 3.34
N ILE A 148 -3.93 -14.98 2.06
CA ILE A 148 -4.03 -13.58 1.61
C ILE A 148 -5.38 -12.99 2.00
N GLY A 149 -6.47 -13.72 1.74
CA GLY A 149 -7.83 -13.30 2.11
C GLY A 149 -8.00 -13.13 3.62
N ASN A 150 -7.45 -14.05 4.43
CA ASN A 150 -7.43 -13.93 5.88
C ASN A 150 -6.65 -12.69 6.34
N LYS A 151 -5.50 -12.41 5.72
CA LYS A 151 -4.70 -11.23 6.07
C LYS A 151 -5.41 -9.92 5.76
N LEU A 152 -6.14 -9.85 4.65
CA LEU A 152 -6.99 -8.70 4.33
C LEU A 152 -8.12 -8.52 5.36
N ILE A 153 -8.78 -9.61 5.76
CA ILE A 153 -9.83 -9.58 6.79
C ILE A 153 -9.27 -9.09 8.13
N GLU A 154 -8.11 -9.61 8.52
CA GLU A 154 -7.40 -9.19 9.75
C GLU A 154 -7.07 -7.70 9.69
N LEU A 155 -6.46 -7.24 8.60
CA LEU A 155 -6.14 -5.82 8.41
C LEU A 155 -7.38 -4.92 8.57
N ILE A 156 -8.48 -5.25 7.89
CA ILE A 156 -9.72 -4.46 7.96
C ILE A 156 -10.34 -4.47 9.37
N LYS A 157 -10.16 -5.53 10.15
CA LYS A 157 -10.60 -5.53 11.55
C LYS A 157 -9.68 -4.68 12.43
N ASN A 158 -8.38 -4.80 12.21
CA ASN A 158 -7.35 -4.17 13.05
C ASN A 158 -7.34 -2.64 12.93
N ILE A 159 -7.75 -2.07 11.79
CA ILE A 159 -7.76 -0.60 11.66
C ILE A 159 -8.64 0.09 12.69
N SER A 160 -9.71 -0.54 13.18
CA SER A 160 -10.61 0.03 14.18
C SER A 160 -10.41 -0.57 15.57
N ASP A 161 -9.41 -1.44 15.73
CA ASP A 161 -9.13 -2.09 17.01
C ASP A 161 -8.36 -1.12 17.93
N PRO A 162 -8.90 -0.80 19.13
CA PRO A 162 -8.24 0.10 20.07
C PRO A 162 -6.90 -0.39 20.61
N GLY A 163 -6.59 -1.68 20.48
CA GLY A 163 -5.28 -2.25 20.81
C GLY A 163 -4.20 -1.99 19.74
N ILE A 164 -4.59 -1.50 18.57
CA ILE A 164 -3.68 -1.26 17.45
C ILE A 164 -3.24 0.19 17.45
N VAL A 165 -1.93 0.38 17.32
CA VAL A 165 -1.28 1.70 17.26
C VAL A 165 -0.72 1.91 15.87
N GLY A 166 -0.89 3.11 15.33
CA GLY A 166 -0.25 3.55 14.11
C GLY A 166 -1.05 4.60 13.38
N PHE A 167 -1.01 4.58 12.05
CA PHE A 167 -1.72 5.56 11.25
C PHE A 167 -2.12 5.06 9.87
N ILE A 168 -3.14 5.72 9.33
CA ILE A 168 -3.52 5.68 7.93
C ILE A 168 -3.06 6.98 7.29
N MET A 169 -2.25 6.89 6.24
CA MET A 169 -1.94 8.03 5.39
C MET A 169 -2.90 8.05 4.19
N ILE A 170 -3.55 9.19 3.96
CA ILE A 170 -4.38 9.41 2.77
C ILE A 170 -3.79 10.56 1.97
N ILE A 171 -3.55 10.32 0.68
CA ILE A 171 -3.30 11.36 -0.32
C ILE A 171 -4.60 11.55 -1.09
N SER A 172 -5.09 12.79 -1.16
CA SER A 172 -6.37 13.10 -1.79
C SER A 172 -6.28 14.36 -2.65
N CYS A 173 -7.16 14.45 -3.63
CA CYS A 173 -7.38 15.68 -4.38
C CYS A 173 -8.60 16.43 -3.88
N LYS A 174 -8.61 17.76 -4.05
CA LYS A 174 -9.77 18.60 -3.71
C LYS A 174 -10.77 18.54 -4.84
N LYS A 175 -12.02 18.14 -4.56
CA LYS A 175 -13.09 18.16 -5.55
C LYS A 175 -13.50 19.60 -5.83
N ALA A 176 -13.66 19.94 -7.10
CA ALA A 176 -14.18 21.23 -7.49
C ALA A 176 -15.67 21.32 -7.10
N ASN A 177 -16.03 22.27 -6.23
CA ASN A 177 -17.42 22.55 -5.88
C ASN A 177 -18.14 23.14 -7.10
N LYS A 178 -18.80 22.28 -7.91
CA LYS A 178 -19.65 22.72 -9.03
C LYS A 178 -21.00 23.30 -8.59
N ALA A 179 -21.32 23.28 -7.31
CA ALA A 179 -22.58 23.81 -6.78
C ALA A 179 -22.38 25.17 -6.10
N LYS A 180 -23.02 26.19 -6.68
CA LYS A 180 -23.27 27.52 -6.08
C LYS A 180 -24.29 27.43 -4.93
N SER A 181 -24.10 26.56 -3.94
CA SER A 181 -24.90 26.61 -2.71
C SER A 181 -24.13 27.41 -1.67
N TYR A 182 -24.69 28.57 -1.32
CA TYR A 182 -24.10 29.61 -0.49
C TYR A 182 -23.82 29.22 0.98
N ASP A 183 -24.03 27.97 1.39
CA ASP A 183 -24.07 27.58 2.81
C ASP A 183 -23.20 26.39 3.22
N SER A 184 -22.35 25.83 2.35
CA SER A 184 -21.39 24.80 2.77
C SER A 184 -19.98 25.14 2.29
N ASN A 185 -19.19 25.76 3.16
CA ASN A 185 -17.74 25.94 2.99
C ASN A 185 -16.94 24.62 3.09
N GLU A 186 -17.60 23.47 3.03
CA GLU A 186 -16.94 22.17 3.12
C GLU A 186 -16.22 21.84 1.82
N VAL A 187 -14.90 21.72 1.91
CA VAL A 187 -14.04 21.24 0.83
C VAL A 187 -14.13 19.71 0.82
N GLN A 188 -14.72 19.14 -0.23
CA GLN A 188 -14.77 17.69 -0.38
C GLN A 188 -13.43 17.17 -0.90
N TYR A 189 -12.85 16.17 -0.22
CA TYR A 189 -11.63 15.50 -0.63
C TYR A 189 -11.94 14.11 -1.21
N ILE A 190 -11.23 13.73 -2.28
CA ILE A 190 -11.36 12.41 -2.91
C ILE A 190 -10.06 11.62 -2.66
N PRO A 191 -10.10 10.49 -1.92
CA PRO A 191 -8.93 9.67 -1.67
C PRO A 191 -8.35 9.09 -2.96
N PHE A 192 -7.14 9.52 -3.30
CA PHE A 192 -6.40 9.16 -4.50
C PHE A 192 -5.42 8.01 -4.26
N ALA A 193 -4.72 8.05 -3.12
CA ALA A 193 -3.74 7.03 -2.72
C ALA A 193 -3.60 6.99 -1.20
N GLY A 194 -2.87 6.02 -0.68
CA GLY A 194 -2.60 5.94 0.75
C GLY A 194 -1.84 4.70 1.17
N GLY A 195 -1.69 4.57 2.48
CA GLY A 195 -1.08 3.40 3.11
C GLY A 195 -1.44 3.30 4.59
N ILE A 196 -1.24 2.12 5.16
CA ILE A 196 -1.47 1.83 6.58
C ILE A 196 -0.15 1.38 7.19
N VAL A 197 0.21 2.01 8.30
CA VAL A 197 1.37 1.67 9.11
C VAL A 197 0.90 1.31 10.51
N GLU A 198 1.35 0.17 11.00
CA GLU A 198 1.14 -0.30 12.36
C GLU A 198 2.46 -0.20 13.12
N LEU A 199 2.44 0.22 14.37
CA LEU A 199 3.59 0.20 15.25
C LEU A 199 3.53 -1.09 16.05
N LEU A 200 4.44 -2.01 15.76
CA LEU A 200 4.50 -3.30 16.45
C LEU A 200 5.06 -3.12 17.86
N ASP A 201 6.07 -2.26 17.97
CA ASP A 201 6.73 -1.90 19.22
C ASP A 201 7.38 -0.49 19.08
N PRO A 202 8.07 0.02 20.10
CA PRO A 202 8.74 1.31 20.02
C PRO A 202 9.85 1.45 18.96
N GLU A 203 10.35 0.38 18.38
CA GLU A 203 11.46 0.40 17.41
C GLU A 203 11.04 -0.10 16.01
N GLU A 204 9.90 -0.79 15.88
CA GLU A 204 9.45 -1.38 14.63
C GLU A 204 8.08 -0.89 14.15
N HIS A 205 8.07 -0.35 12.93
CA HIS A 205 6.90 0.08 12.18
C HIS A 205 6.66 -0.87 11.00
N CYS A 206 5.47 -1.46 10.92
CA CYS A 206 5.14 -2.40 9.87
C CYS A 206 4.19 -1.76 8.84
N LEU A 207 4.59 -1.76 7.56
CA LEU A 207 3.69 -1.38 6.46
C LEU A 207 2.70 -2.51 6.19
N LYS A 208 1.42 -2.26 6.44
CA LYS A 208 0.36 -3.26 6.28
C LYS A 208 -0.35 -3.16 4.94
N ALA A 209 -0.46 -1.95 4.39
CA ALA A 209 -1.14 -1.71 3.12
C ALA A 209 -0.59 -0.48 2.40
N VAL A 210 -0.63 -0.52 1.07
CA VAL A 210 -0.39 0.63 0.19
C VAL A 210 -1.34 0.52 -1.00
N TRP A 211 -1.95 1.63 -1.40
CA TRP A 211 -2.79 1.69 -2.60
C TRP A 211 -2.63 3.01 -3.32
N CYS A 212 -2.93 2.99 -4.62
CA CYS A 212 -3.05 4.18 -5.44
C CYS A 212 -4.23 4.02 -6.40
N ASP A 213 -4.58 5.07 -7.12
CA ASP A 213 -5.62 4.99 -8.15
C ASP A 213 -5.18 4.01 -9.25
N PRO A 214 -5.93 2.91 -9.48
CA PRO A 214 -5.59 1.89 -10.45
C PRO A 214 -5.73 2.37 -11.90
N ASN A 215 -6.39 3.51 -12.14
CA ASN A 215 -6.60 4.08 -13.47
C ASN A 215 -5.40 4.89 -13.97
N LEU A 216 -4.35 5.06 -13.17
CA LEU A 216 -3.14 5.74 -13.60
C LEU A 216 -2.39 4.91 -14.66
N PRO A 217 -1.90 5.54 -15.74
CA PRO A 217 -1.03 4.86 -16.69
C PRO A 217 0.20 4.28 -15.97
N SER A 218 0.62 3.06 -16.33
CA SER A 218 1.67 2.32 -15.60
C SER A 218 2.95 3.11 -15.31
N LYS A 219 3.45 3.92 -16.27
CA LYS A 219 4.62 4.78 -16.08
C LYS A 219 4.36 5.87 -15.03
N VAL A 220 3.20 6.53 -15.14
CA VAL A 220 2.77 7.59 -14.21
C VAL A 220 2.57 7.02 -12.81
N GLN A 221 1.91 5.87 -12.71
CA GLN A 221 1.71 5.15 -11.46
C GLN A 221 3.05 4.78 -10.82
N SER A 222 4.03 4.31 -11.59
CA SER A 222 5.35 3.94 -11.08
C SER A 222 6.07 5.13 -10.43
N ASP A 223 6.09 6.28 -11.11
CA ASP A 223 6.74 7.49 -10.60
C ASP A 223 6.00 8.06 -9.38
N PHE A 224 4.67 8.08 -9.41
CA PHE A 224 3.87 8.49 -8.26
C PHE A 224 4.04 7.54 -7.06
N CYS A 225 4.13 6.23 -7.29
CA CYS A 225 4.32 5.22 -6.25
C CYS A 225 5.64 5.40 -5.48
N LYS A 226 6.70 5.87 -6.16
CA LYS A 226 7.95 6.27 -5.48
C LYS A 226 7.72 7.42 -4.50
N ILE A 227 6.92 8.43 -4.90
CA ILE A 227 6.56 9.55 -4.02
C ILE A 227 5.70 9.08 -2.85
N LEU A 228 4.69 8.25 -3.13
CA LEU A 228 3.80 7.69 -2.12
C LEU A 228 4.56 6.92 -1.05
N ILE A 229 5.43 5.98 -1.43
CA ILE A 229 6.15 5.16 -0.47
C ILE A 229 7.18 5.98 0.31
N LEU A 230 7.91 6.90 -0.33
CA LEU A 230 8.85 7.77 0.39
C LEU A 230 8.13 8.69 1.39
N ARG A 231 6.93 9.17 1.07
CA ARG A 231 6.09 9.95 1.98
C ARG A 231 5.65 9.10 3.18
N LEU A 232 5.22 7.87 2.91
CA LEU A 232 4.80 6.92 3.93
C LEU A 232 5.94 6.55 4.88
N LEU A 233 7.13 6.27 4.35
CA LEU A 233 8.34 6.00 5.13
C LEU A 233 8.75 7.21 5.97
N GLY A 234 8.72 8.42 5.39
CA GLY A 234 9.00 9.65 6.12
C GLY A 234 8.09 9.81 7.33
N HIS A 235 6.78 9.63 7.15
CA HIS A 235 5.84 9.67 8.28
C HIS A 235 6.05 8.51 9.26
N ALA A 236 6.32 7.29 8.80
CA ALA A 236 6.59 6.17 9.68
C ALA A 236 7.80 6.44 10.60
N PHE A 237 8.88 7.00 10.07
CA PHE A 237 10.02 7.42 10.88
C PHE A 237 9.76 8.63 11.75
N ASP A 238 8.77 9.48 11.45
CA ASP A 238 8.39 10.61 12.30
C ASP A 238 7.41 10.20 13.42
N TYR A 239 6.63 9.15 13.18
CA TYR A 239 5.53 8.75 14.05
C TYR A 239 6.03 8.05 15.32
N CYS A 240 5.88 8.71 16.45
CA CYS A 240 6.28 8.19 17.77
C CYS A 240 5.30 7.15 18.31
N TYR A 241 5.82 6.18 19.04
CA TYR A 241 5.00 5.25 19.80
C TYR A 241 4.34 5.97 20.98
N PRO A 242 3.01 5.84 21.20
CA PRO A 242 2.33 6.47 22.31
C PRO A 242 2.91 6.04 23.66
N GLY A 243 3.14 7.00 24.55
CA GLY A 243 3.63 6.73 25.90
C GLY A 243 5.16 6.54 26.02
N THR A 244 5.93 6.63 24.93
CA THR A 244 7.40 6.65 25.03
C THR A 244 7.92 8.08 25.15
N ASN A 245 8.54 8.40 26.30
CA ASN A 245 9.12 9.73 26.56
C ASN A 245 10.53 9.93 25.96
N ASN A 246 11.15 8.85 25.47
CA ASN A 246 12.49 8.90 24.91
C ASN A 246 12.44 8.94 23.39
N PRO A 247 13.30 9.75 22.74
CA PRO A 247 13.49 9.66 21.30
C PRO A 247 13.95 8.23 20.96
N GLN A 248 13.13 7.53 20.16
CA GLN A 248 13.43 6.19 19.66
C GLN A 248 14.76 6.25 18.91
N ARG A 249 15.78 5.56 19.44
CA ARG A 249 17.15 5.60 18.90
C ARG A 249 17.28 4.80 17.61
N PHE A 250 16.48 3.75 17.47
CA PHE A 250 16.47 2.88 16.31
C PHE A 250 15.03 2.76 15.85
N LYS A 251 14.83 3.05 14.57
CA LYS A 251 13.55 2.88 13.89
C LYS A 251 13.76 1.96 12.70
N HIS A 252 12.95 0.93 12.63
CA HIS A 252 12.93 -0.06 11.57
C HIS A 252 11.57 -0.02 10.90
N ILE A 253 11.58 -0.18 9.58
CA ILE A 253 10.35 -0.39 8.83
C ILE A 253 10.37 -1.78 8.24
N SER A 254 9.32 -2.54 8.50
CA SER A 254 9.12 -3.88 7.99
C SER A 254 7.90 -4.00 7.08
N VAL A 255 7.92 -5.00 6.19
CA VAL A 255 6.81 -5.37 5.31
C VAL A 255 6.74 -6.90 5.26
N LEU A 256 5.70 -7.49 5.84
CA LEU A 256 5.43 -8.91 5.63
C LEU A 256 5.17 -9.18 4.15
N ASN A 257 5.72 -10.27 3.60
CA ASN A 257 5.58 -10.61 2.18
C ASN A 257 4.10 -10.72 1.76
N VAL A 258 3.27 -11.36 2.60
CA VAL A 258 1.82 -11.49 2.37
C VAL A 258 1.10 -10.14 2.26
N CYS A 259 1.61 -9.09 2.91
CA CYS A 259 1.12 -7.72 2.76
C CYS A 259 1.70 -7.07 1.50
N GLY A 260 3.02 -7.19 1.29
CA GLY A 260 3.74 -6.57 0.17
C GLY A 260 3.20 -6.97 -1.20
N ILE A 261 2.80 -8.22 -1.39
CA ILE A 261 2.22 -8.71 -2.66
C ILE A 261 0.84 -8.10 -2.99
N LEU A 262 0.19 -7.44 -2.02
CA LEU A 262 -1.06 -6.70 -2.21
C LEU A 262 -0.81 -5.24 -2.63
N PHE A 263 0.42 -4.75 -2.54
CA PHE A 263 0.77 -3.39 -2.93
C PHE A 263 0.77 -3.25 -4.46
N PRO A 264 0.70 -2.01 -5.00
CA PRO A 264 0.97 -1.79 -6.41
C PRO A 264 2.35 -2.37 -6.79
N LYS A 265 2.46 -3.04 -7.95
CA LYS A 265 3.70 -3.72 -8.38
C LYS A 265 4.92 -2.79 -8.41
N SER A 266 4.71 -1.53 -8.78
CA SER A 266 5.76 -0.50 -8.73
C SER A 266 6.25 -0.21 -7.31
N VAL A 267 5.37 -0.21 -6.30
CA VAL A 267 5.74 -0.01 -4.89
C VAL A 267 6.56 -1.18 -4.41
N TYR A 268 6.06 -2.42 -4.56
CA TYR A 268 6.72 -3.58 -3.99
C TYR A 268 8.09 -3.83 -4.64
N GLY A 269 8.14 -3.70 -5.97
CA GLY A 269 9.40 -3.75 -6.71
C GLY A 269 10.37 -2.64 -6.32
N PHE A 270 9.90 -1.43 -6.02
CA PHE A 270 10.76 -0.32 -5.59
C PHE A 270 11.31 -0.53 -4.17
N ILE A 271 10.51 -1.07 -3.24
CA ILE A 271 10.94 -1.42 -1.87
C ILE A 271 12.10 -2.44 -1.92
N ILE A 272 11.92 -3.53 -2.67
CA ILE A 272 12.91 -4.62 -2.73
C ILE A 272 14.14 -4.19 -3.54
N ASN A 273 13.95 -3.68 -4.76
CA ASN A 273 15.06 -3.51 -5.70
C ASN A 273 15.78 -2.17 -5.58
N SER A 274 15.06 -1.10 -5.25
CA SER A 274 15.61 0.27 -5.24
C SER A 274 15.94 0.75 -3.84
N LEU A 275 15.00 0.62 -2.90
CA LEU A 275 15.22 0.93 -1.49
C LEU A 275 16.00 -0.16 -0.75
N LYS A 276 16.18 -1.33 -1.38
CA LYS A 276 16.98 -2.45 -0.89
C LYS A 276 16.58 -2.83 0.52
N PHE A 277 15.30 -3.07 0.78
CA PHE A 277 14.91 -3.68 2.05
C PHE A 277 15.57 -5.06 2.18
N GLY A 278 16.13 -5.37 3.34
CA GLY A 278 16.74 -6.66 3.64
C GLY A 278 15.71 -7.78 3.66
N LYS A 279 16.09 -8.97 3.18
CA LYS A 279 15.24 -10.16 3.16
C LYS A 279 15.40 -10.92 4.48
N HIS A 280 14.30 -11.17 5.19
CA HIS A 280 14.32 -11.81 6.50
C HIS A 280 13.23 -12.87 6.63
N PHE A 281 13.48 -13.85 7.50
CA PHE A 281 12.51 -14.88 7.85
C PHE A 281 12.37 -14.95 9.37
N GLU A 282 11.15 -15.18 9.83
CA GLU A 282 10.83 -15.43 11.23
C GLU A 282 9.93 -16.65 11.36
N THR A 283 9.94 -17.28 12.52
CA THR A 283 8.98 -18.33 12.86
C THR A 283 8.27 -17.98 14.15
N GLY A 284 7.16 -18.66 14.47
CA GLY A 284 6.45 -18.44 15.73
C GLY A 284 7.31 -18.67 16.98
N TYR A 285 8.41 -19.43 16.85
CA TYR A 285 9.35 -19.73 17.93
C TYR A 285 10.66 -18.93 17.86
N SER A 286 10.94 -18.24 16.75
CA SER A 286 12.19 -17.54 16.51
C SER A 286 11.95 -16.25 15.74
N GLY A 287 11.56 -15.20 16.50
CA GLY A 287 11.58 -13.80 16.03
C GLY A 287 13.01 -13.29 15.83
N GLY A 288 13.91 -13.58 16.78
CA GLY A 288 15.36 -13.32 16.67
C GLY A 288 15.75 -11.85 16.49
N SER A 289 17.06 -11.58 16.46
CA SER A 289 17.61 -10.29 16.05
C SER A 289 18.11 -10.38 14.61
N HIS A 290 17.67 -9.45 13.77
CA HIS A 290 18.04 -9.42 12.36
C HIS A 290 19.20 -8.46 12.11
N GLU A 291 20.10 -8.87 11.23
CA GLU A 291 21.21 -8.03 10.77
C GLU A 291 20.76 -7.21 9.57
N ASP A 292 20.69 -5.88 9.74
CA ASP A 292 20.34 -4.95 8.66
C ASP A 292 21.58 -4.57 7.82
N SER A 293 22.16 -5.57 7.14
CA SER A 293 23.32 -5.37 6.26
C SER A 293 22.92 -5.22 4.79
N ALA A 294 23.54 -4.26 4.11
CA ALA A 294 23.38 -4.08 2.67
C ALA A 294 24.15 -5.12 1.84
N THR A 295 25.18 -5.75 2.41
CA THR A 295 26.09 -6.65 1.70
C THR A 295 26.02 -8.09 2.20
N ASN A 296 25.73 -8.28 3.48
CA ASN A 296 25.75 -9.59 4.11
C ASN A 296 24.31 -10.12 4.28
N PRO A 297 24.02 -11.34 3.82
CA PRO A 297 22.73 -11.95 4.08
C PRO A 297 22.53 -12.17 5.59
N CYS A 298 21.32 -11.93 6.07
CA CYS A 298 20.99 -12.18 7.46
C CYS A 298 21.03 -13.67 7.79
N LYS A 299 21.49 -14.03 8.99
CA LYS A 299 21.54 -15.42 9.47
C LYS A 299 20.16 -16.08 9.53
N CYS A 300 19.09 -15.30 9.61
CA CYS A 300 17.71 -15.81 9.59
C CYS A 300 17.34 -16.48 8.26
N LEU A 301 18.10 -16.28 7.17
CA LEU A 301 17.90 -17.01 5.92
C LEU A 301 17.96 -18.53 6.09
N LYS A 302 18.63 -19.05 7.13
CA LYS A 302 18.61 -20.49 7.45
C LYS A 302 17.22 -21.03 7.79
N LEU A 303 16.28 -20.15 8.15
CA LEU A 303 14.89 -20.53 8.45
C LEU A 303 14.08 -20.73 7.17
N PHE A 304 14.61 -20.34 6.01
CA PHE A 304 13.98 -20.58 4.71
C PHE A 304 13.67 -22.07 4.52
N GLY A 305 12.40 -22.38 4.24
CA GLY A 305 11.91 -23.75 4.06
C GLY A 305 11.33 -24.39 5.33
N SER A 306 11.41 -23.74 6.49
CA SER A 306 10.64 -24.17 7.67
C SER A 306 9.15 -23.98 7.41
N SER A 307 8.32 -24.90 7.92
CA SER A 307 6.87 -24.91 7.64
C SER A 307 6.11 -23.70 8.19
N ASP A 308 6.67 -23.04 9.21
CA ASP A 308 6.14 -21.85 9.87
C ASP A 308 6.97 -20.59 9.60
N ALA A 309 7.85 -20.61 8.58
CA ALA A 309 8.65 -19.46 8.23
C ALA A 309 7.83 -18.38 7.50
N HIS A 310 7.82 -17.18 8.07
CA HIS A 310 7.22 -15.99 7.51
C HIS A 310 8.29 -15.11 6.90
N LEU A 311 8.17 -14.84 5.60
CA LEU A 311 9.04 -13.91 4.88
C LEU A 311 8.62 -12.47 5.15
N PHE A 312 9.58 -11.60 5.42
CA PHE A 312 9.39 -10.15 5.47
C PHE A 312 10.60 -9.39 4.96
N TRP A 313 10.38 -8.11 4.70
CA TRP A 313 11.39 -7.17 4.22
C TRP A 313 11.60 -6.07 5.25
N GLY A 314 12.83 -5.81 5.67
CA GLY A 314 13.13 -4.84 6.73
C GLY A 314 14.20 -3.83 6.34
N ILE A 315 14.13 -2.61 6.88
CA ILE A 315 15.22 -1.64 6.76
C ILE A 315 15.25 -0.71 7.98
N SER A 316 16.45 -0.39 8.49
CA SER A 316 16.63 0.68 9.47
C SER A 316 16.63 2.06 8.80
N GLU A 317 16.30 3.10 9.57
CA GLU A 317 16.42 4.49 9.11
C GLU A 317 17.84 4.80 8.60
N SER A 318 18.86 4.29 9.30
CA SER A 318 20.27 4.52 8.97
C SER A 318 20.66 3.95 7.61
N ARG A 319 20.22 2.73 7.28
CA ARG A 319 20.46 2.09 5.99
C ARG A 319 19.61 2.72 4.88
N LEU A 320 18.36 3.08 5.19
CA LEU A 320 17.51 3.77 4.22
C LEU A 320 18.13 5.09 3.79
N ARG A 321 18.74 5.85 4.70
CA ARG A 321 19.44 7.10 4.38
C ARG A 321 20.52 6.89 3.30
N GLY A 322 21.39 5.91 3.50
CA GLY A 322 22.44 5.59 2.52
C GLY A 322 21.85 5.16 1.17
N THR A 323 20.81 4.33 1.19
CA THR A 323 20.18 3.84 -0.03
C THR A 323 19.43 4.95 -0.78
N TYR A 324 18.67 5.77 -0.07
CA TYR A 324 17.94 6.91 -0.63
C TYR A 324 18.89 7.89 -1.30
N CYS A 325 20.02 8.25 -0.66
CA CYS A 325 21.05 9.10 -1.28
C CYS A 325 21.52 8.54 -2.64
N SER A 326 21.66 7.23 -2.77
CA SER A 326 22.11 6.58 -4.02
C SER A 326 21.08 6.60 -5.15
N ILE A 327 19.78 6.63 -4.82
CA ILE A 327 18.69 6.62 -5.81
C ILE A 327 17.98 7.97 -5.94
N LYS A 328 18.39 8.99 -5.17
CA LYS A 328 17.72 10.30 -5.09
C LYS A 328 17.54 10.98 -6.44
N SER A 329 18.45 10.77 -7.39
CA SER A 329 18.36 11.30 -8.76
C SER A 329 17.30 10.61 -9.62
N GLN A 330 16.87 9.40 -9.25
CA GLN A 330 15.88 8.59 -9.96
C GLN A 330 14.45 8.84 -9.45
N ILE A 331 14.31 9.61 -8.36
CA ILE A 331 13.02 9.99 -7.78
C ILE A 331 12.52 11.24 -8.52
N PRO A 332 11.29 11.26 -9.04
CA PRO A 332 10.71 12.43 -9.66
C PRO A 332 10.79 13.68 -8.75
N LEU A 333 11.07 14.83 -9.35
CA LEU A 333 11.08 16.13 -8.66
C LEU A 333 9.75 16.89 -8.81
N SER A 334 9.07 16.67 -9.94
CA SER A 334 7.82 17.32 -10.31
C SER A 334 6.87 16.29 -10.93
N PRO A 335 5.54 16.47 -10.79
CA PRO A 335 4.57 15.58 -11.39
C PRO A 335 4.58 15.68 -12.91
N SER A 336 4.40 14.54 -13.59
CA SER A 336 4.19 14.50 -15.03
C SER A 336 2.87 15.18 -15.40
N TYR A 337 2.77 15.70 -16.63
CA TYR A 337 1.52 16.28 -17.15
C TYR A 337 0.34 15.29 -17.06
N GLU A 338 0.59 14.01 -17.35
CA GLU A 338 -0.40 12.95 -17.32
C GLU A 338 -0.95 12.72 -15.90
N LEU A 339 -0.10 12.81 -14.87
CA LEU A 339 -0.54 12.74 -13.47
C LEU A 339 -1.46 13.91 -13.14
N VAL A 340 -1.03 15.14 -13.46
CA VAL A 340 -1.82 16.35 -13.19
C VAL A 340 -3.16 16.29 -13.92
N LYS A 341 -3.17 15.79 -15.16
CA LYS A 341 -4.40 15.55 -15.93
C LYS A 341 -5.30 14.52 -15.25
N ALA A 342 -4.75 13.39 -14.81
CA ALA A 342 -5.52 12.34 -14.12
C ALA A 342 -6.14 12.85 -12.81
N VAL A 343 -5.37 13.59 -12.00
CA VAL A 343 -5.87 14.24 -10.79
C VAL A 343 -7.02 15.19 -11.13
N ARG A 344 -6.83 16.10 -12.10
CA ARG A 344 -7.89 17.03 -12.52
C ARG A 344 -9.16 16.34 -13.03
N LEU A 345 -9.04 15.20 -13.69
CA LEU A 345 -10.20 14.42 -14.15
C LEU A 345 -10.97 13.79 -13.00
N LEU A 346 -10.30 13.39 -11.92
CA LEU A 346 -10.96 12.85 -10.72
C LEU A 346 -11.64 13.94 -9.88
N CYS A 347 -11.08 15.15 -9.88
CA CYS A 347 -11.59 16.25 -9.07
C CYS A 347 -12.74 17.04 -9.74
N ASN A 348 -12.99 16.83 -11.04
CA ASN A 348 -14.05 17.48 -11.83
C ASN A 348 -15.23 16.55 -12.07
#